data_AF-I1CIH1-F1
#
_entry.id   AF-I1CIH1-F1
#
_cell.length_a   1.000
_cell.length_b   1.000
_cell.length_c   1.000
_cell.angle_alpha   90.00
_cell.angle_beta   90.00
_cell.angle_gamma   90.00
#
_symmetry.space_group_name_H-M   'P 1'
#
loop_
_entity.id
_entity.type
_entity.pdbx_description
1 polymer ?
#
loop_
_entity_poly.entity_id
_entity_poly.type
_entity_poly.pdbx_seq_one_letter_code
_entity_poly.pdbx_strand_id
1 'polypeptide(L)'
;MSTTRNTRGFKNLNAAAGPSSPNLETTVQNLSHALQAVTARLSALEELKLELETLRGENARLAETNRSQADEIASLRAELAAHTAGVPTNTPSSNAAASSSAPPNGAKVTVPSPTLGSAASSWATVASRSAKNKLRRRAAAARGFQPVSGEQGFEYVYIPRSRRMTYTEARRRLSRLGVDSWRILDVCYPAHSVVGLLVHLQYKPALLSLLEKAKIPTLDTFDPLDPANLADPKFQSVSAEERSHAISLINDDRSRKALERLRYPVALSVSRYLLAQALEKHFVLNVIIMNLF
;
A
#
# COMPACT_ATOMS: atom_id res chain seq x y z
N MET A 1 -0.89 58.76 -85.69
CA MET A 1 -0.04 58.36 -84.55
C MET A 1 -0.16 59.47 -83.51
N SER A 2 -0.70 59.35 -82.30
CA SER A 2 -1.22 58.23 -81.51
C SER A 2 -2.15 58.87 -80.45
N THR A 3 -3.45 58.61 -80.49
CA THR A 3 -4.22 57.71 -79.58
C THR A 3 -4.27 58.13 -78.11
N THR A 4 -5.31 58.88 -77.75
CA THR A 4 -5.93 58.89 -76.41
C THR A 4 -7.45 58.82 -76.56
N ARG A 5 -8.07 57.69 -76.19
CA ARG A 5 -9.52 57.62 -75.95
C ARG A 5 -9.76 57.69 -74.45
N ASN A 6 -10.45 58.74 -74.03
CA ASN A 6 -10.94 58.94 -72.68
C ASN A 6 -12.38 58.40 -72.62
N THR A 7 -12.61 57.34 -71.84
CA THR A 7 -13.95 56.86 -71.48
C THR A 7 -13.97 56.61 -69.98
N ARG A 8 -14.38 57.64 -69.23
CA ARG A 8 -14.84 57.51 -67.84
C ARG A 8 -16.25 56.94 -67.85
N GLY A 9 -16.35 55.62 -67.81
CA GLY A 9 -17.59 54.88 -67.62
C GLY A 9 -17.86 54.59 -66.15
N PHE A 10 -19.07 54.98 -65.71
CA PHE A 10 -19.96 54.32 -64.75
C PHE A 10 -19.38 53.71 -63.47
N LYS A 11 -19.76 54.35 -62.35
CA LYS A 11 -19.75 53.81 -61.00
C LYS A 11 -20.69 52.60 -60.96
N ASN A 12 -20.15 51.39 -60.84
CA ASN A 12 -20.90 50.22 -60.42
C ASN A 12 -20.55 49.87 -58.97
N LEU A 13 -21.61 49.62 -58.20
CA LEU A 13 -21.62 49.29 -56.79
C LEU A 13 -20.81 48.03 -56.50
N ASN A 14 -20.01 48.06 -55.44
CA ASN A 14 -19.95 46.98 -54.44
C ASN A 14 -19.09 47.46 -53.26
N ALA A 15 -19.78 48.10 -52.31
CA ALA A 15 -19.33 48.16 -50.94
C ALA A 15 -19.81 46.89 -50.24
N ALA A 16 -18.91 45.94 -49.98
CA ALA A 16 -18.99 44.94 -48.90
C ALA A 16 -17.81 43.96 -49.01
N ALA A 17 -16.60 44.42 -48.70
CA ALA A 17 -15.54 43.52 -48.27
C ALA A 17 -15.39 43.73 -46.76
N GLY A 18 -16.13 42.93 -45.98
CA GLY A 18 -15.94 42.84 -44.53
C GLY A 18 -14.54 42.26 -44.23
N PRO A 19 -13.95 42.60 -43.08
CA PRO A 19 -12.66 42.04 -42.69
C PRO A 19 -12.84 40.56 -42.33
N SER A 20 -12.41 39.69 -43.25
CA SER A 20 -11.81 38.36 -43.04
C SER A 20 -12.33 37.49 -41.88
N SER A 21 -12.97 36.38 -42.24
CA SER A 21 -13.59 35.36 -41.36
C SER A 21 -12.77 34.09 -41.00
N PRO A 22 -11.41 34.02 -41.00
CA PRO A 22 -10.71 32.74 -40.77
C PRO A 22 -10.63 32.32 -39.28
N ASN A 23 -10.76 33.27 -38.35
CA ASN A 23 -10.72 32.99 -36.90
C ASN A 23 -12.03 32.38 -36.38
N LEU A 24 -13.17 32.70 -37.00
CA LEU A 24 -14.46 32.20 -36.55
C LEU A 24 -14.69 30.75 -37.00
N GLU A 25 -14.35 30.43 -38.26
CA GLU A 25 -14.46 29.06 -38.79
C GLU A 25 -13.57 28.08 -38.03
N THR A 26 -12.32 28.46 -37.75
CA THR A 26 -11.40 27.62 -36.94
C THR A 26 -11.91 27.39 -35.53
N THR A 27 -12.50 28.42 -34.90
CA THR A 27 -13.11 28.29 -33.57
C THR A 27 -14.33 27.36 -33.59
N VAL A 28 -15.19 27.45 -34.61
CA VAL A 28 -16.36 26.57 -34.78
C VAL A 28 -15.92 25.12 -35.06
N GLN A 29 -14.87 24.92 -35.86
CA GLN A 29 -14.29 23.61 -36.12
C GLN A 29 -13.71 22.97 -34.85
N ASN A 30 -13.05 23.76 -34.01
CA ASN A 30 -12.49 23.28 -32.74
C ASN A 30 -13.60 22.91 -31.74
N LEU A 31 -14.67 23.71 -31.68
CA LEU A 31 -15.84 23.42 -30.85
C LEU A 31 -16.56 22.15 -31.30
N SER A 32 -16.73 21.93 -32.61
CA SER A 32 -17.37 20.72 -33.13
C SER A 32 -16.56 19.47 -32.82
N HIS A 33 -15.23 19.53 -32.95
CA HIS A 33 -14.32 18.47 -32.54
C HIS A 33 -14.40 18.19 -31.03
N ALA A 34 -14.44 19.25 -30.20
CA ALA A 34 -14.56 19.11 -28.76
C ALA A 34 -15.89 18.45 -28.37
N LEU A 35 -17.00 18.82 -29.01
CA LEU A 35 -18.31 18.21 -28.77
C LEU A 35 -18.31 16.73 -29.18
N GLN A 36 -17.76 16.37 -30.34
CA GLN A 36 -17.63 14.97 -30.75
C GLN A 36 -16.80 14.16 -29.76
N ALA A 37 -15.71 14.72 -29.25
CA ALA A 37 -14.87 14.07 -28.24
C ALA A 37 -15.62 13.86 -26.91
N VAL A 38 -16.43 14.83 -26.49
CA VAL A 38 -17.27 14.69 -25.29
C VAL A 38 -18.34 13.62 -25.48
N THR A 39 -19.01 13.60 -26.63
CA THR A 39 -20.03 12.58 -26.96
C THR A 39 -19.42 11.17 -26.96
N ALA A 40 -18.24 10.98 -27.55
CA ALA A 40 -17.54 9.69 -27.54
C ALA A 40 -17.13 9.24 -26.12
N ARG A 41 -16.76 10.18 -25.26
CA ARG A 41 -16.47 9.88 -23.84
C ARG A 41 -17.72 9.50 -23.05
N LEU A 42 -18.86 10.14 -23.34
CA LEU A 42 -20.13 9.80 -22.71
C LEU A 42 -20.58 8.38 -23.07
N SER A 43 -20.53 8.01 -24.35
CA SER A 43 -20.90 6.65 -24.77
C SER A 43 -19.99 5.58 -24.15
N ALA A 44 -18.68 5.85 -24.02
CA ALA A 44 -17.76 4.93 -23.36
C ALA A 44 -18.04 4.77 -21.86
N LEU A 45 -18.47 5.84 -21.18
CA LEU A 45 -18.87 5.78 -19.77
C LEU A 45 -20.17 4.99 -19.57
N GLU A 46 -21.12 5.10 -20.50
CA GLU A 46 -22.36 4.33 -20.48
C GLU A 46 -22.09 2.83 -20.65
N GLU A 47 -21.20 2.46 -21.58
CA GLU A 47 -20.77 1.07 -21.79
C GLU A 47 -20.09 0.50 -20.54
N LEU A 48 -19.17 1.24 -19.94
CA LEU A 48 -18.47 0.81 -18.72
C LEU A 48 -19.40 0.70 -17.51
N LYS A 49 -20.44 1.55 -17.44
CA LYS A 49 -21.48 1.43 -16.41
C LYS A 49 -22.27 0.13 -16.57
N LEU A 50 -22.64 -0.22 -17.79
CA LEU A 50 -23.37 -1.45 -18.08
C LEU A 50 -22.52 -2.69 -17.77
N GLU A 51 -21.22 -2.67 -18.08
CA GLU A 51 -20.28 -3.72 -17.71
C GLU A 51 -20.20 -3.90 -16.19
N LEU A 52 -20.12 -2.81 -15.42
CA LEU A 52 -20.10 -2.86 -13.96
C LEU A 52 -21.37 -3.45 -13.36
N GLU A 53 -22.55 -3.14 -13.92
CA GLU A 53 -23.82 -3.73 -13.49
C GLU A 53 -23.86 -5.23 -13.77
N THR A 54 -23.35 -5.64 -14.94
CA THR A 54 -23.25 -7.05 -15.33
C THR A 54 -22.33 -7.83 -14.39
N LEU A 55 -21.12 -7.32 -14.14
CA LEU A 55 -20.15 -7.92 -13.22
C LEU A 55 -20.66 -7.97 -11.77
N ARG A 56 -21.46 -6.99 -11.34
CA ARG A 56 -22.12 -7.04 -10.02
C ARG A 56 -23.16 -8.16 -9.95
N GLY A 57 -23.95 -8.36 -11.02
CA GLY A 57 -24.89 -9.47 -11.12
C GLY A 57 -24.19 -10.83 -11.07
N GLU A 58 -23.09 -10.99 -11.80
CA GLU A 58 -22.29 -12.21 -11.79
C GLU A 58 -21.69 -12.50 -10.41
N ASN A 59 -21.14 -11.49 -9.75
CA ASN A 59 -20.62 -11.65 -8.39
C ASN A 59 -21.70 -12.06 -7.38
N ALA A 60 -22.91 -11.51 -7.49
CA ALA A 60 -24.03 -11.90 -6.65
C ALA A 60 -24.41 -13.38 -6.88
N ARG A 61 -24.45 -13.83 -8.13
CA ARG A 61 -24.71 -15.23 -8.48
C ARG A 61 -23.61 -16.19 -8.00
N LEU A 62 -22.34 -15.79 -8.11
CA LEU A 62 -21.22 -16.56 -7.61
C LEU A 62 -21.24 -16.66 -6.08
N ALA A 63 -21.62 -15.58 -5.39
CA ALA A 63 -21.77 -15.57 -3.94
C ALA A 63 -22.86 -16.56 -3.48
N GLU A 64 -23.98 -16.63 -4.20
CA GLU A 64 -25.04 -17.59 -3.89
C GLU A 64 -24.60 -19.03 -4.13
N THR A 65 -23.95 -19.31 -5.26
CA THR A 65 -23.39 -20.65 -5.55
C THR A 65 -22.41 -21.09 -4.45
N ASN A 66 -21.51 -20.20 -4.03
CA ASN A 66 -20.55 -20.50 -2.96
C ASN A 66 -21.24 -20.77 -1.61
N ARG A 67 -22.34 -20.06 -1.32
CA ARG A 67 -23.14 -20.30 -0.10
C ARG A 67 -23.77 -21.69 -0.13
N SER A 68 -24.43 -22.05 -1.23
CA SER A 68 -25.04 -23.39 -1.38
C SER A 68 -24.01 -24.51 -1.26
N GLN A 69 -22.82 -24.33 -1.85
CA GLN A 69 -21.72 -25.30 -1.71
C GLN A 69 -21.20 -25.39 -0.27
N ALA A 70 -21.14 -24.27 0.46
CA ALA A 70 -20.73 -24.28 1.85
C ALA A 70 -21.74 -25.04 2.74
N ASP A 71 -23.04 -24.88 2.48
CA ASP A 71 -24.10 -25.58 3.19
C ASP A 71 -24.09 -27.10 2.90
N GLU A 72 -23.81 -27.49 1.66
CA GLU A 72 -23.62 -28.89 1.26
C GLU A 72 -22.40 -29.50 1.98
N ILE A 73 -21.25 -28.81 1.98
CA ILE A 73 -20.05 -29.25 2.69
C ILE A 73 -20.31 -29.39 4.19
N ALA A 74 -21.07 -28.46 4.78
CA ALA A 74 -21.43 -28.52 6.20
C ALA A 74 -22.30 -29.74 6.50
N SER A 75 -23.28 -30.03 5.64
CA SER A 75 -24.17 -31.19 5.76
C SER A 75 -23.41 -32.52 5.66
N LEU A 76 -22.55 -32.66 4.63
CA LEU A 76 -21.71 -33.86 4.46
C LEU A 76 -20.75 -34.07 5.64
N ARG A 77 -20.19 -32.99 6.20
CA ARG A 77 -19.35 -33.07 7.40
C ARG A 77 -20.14 -33.52 8.63
N ALA A 78 -21.39 -33.10 8.77
CA ALA A 78 -22.26 -33.54 9.85
C ALA A 78 -22.60 -35.04 9.73
N GLU A 79 -22.87 -35.54 8.51
CA GLU A 79 -23.07 -36.97 8.25
C GLU A 79 -21.81 -37.80 8.57
N LEU A 80 -20.64 -37.36 8.14
CA LEU A 80 -19.35 -37.99 8.47
C LEU A 80 -19.08 -38.02 9.99
N ALA A 81 -19.45 -36.96 10.72
CA ALA A 81 -19.33 -36.92 12.17
C ALA A 81 -20.30 -37.90 12.86
N ALA A 82 -21.53 -38.02 12.36
CA ALA A 82 -22.51 -38.98 12.87
C ALA A 82 -22.08 -40.44 12.63
N HIS A 83 -21.47 -40.73 11.47
CA HIS A 83 -20.95 -42.07 11.17
C HIS A 83 -19.70 -42.46 11.98
N THR A 84 -18.86 -41.49 12.37
CA THR A 84 -17.65 -41.75 13.18
C THR A 84 -17.94 -41.89 14.68
N ALA A 85 -19.08 -41.39 15.17
CA ALA A 85 -19.53 -41.60 16.55
C ALA A 85 -20.05 -43.01 16.84
N GLY A 86 -20.23 -43.87 15.81
CA GLY A 86 -20.80 -45.22 15.94
C GLY A 86 -19.80 -46.39 16.03
N VAL A 87 -18.48 -46.15 16.05
CA VAL A 87 -17.48 -47.23 16.05
C VAL A 87 -16.86 -47.42 17.44
N PRO A 88 -17.19 -48.49 18.20
CA PRO A 88 -16.54 -48.77 19.47
C PRO A 88 -15.16 -49.37 19.21
N THR A 89 -14.09 -48.64 19.54
CA THR A 89 -12.74 -49.21 19.59
C THR A 89 -12.57 -49.88 20.96
N ASN A 90 -12.70 -51.20 20.97
CA ASN A 90 -12.36 -52.05 22.13
C ASN A 90 -10.91 -51.82 22.55
N THR A 91 -10.74 -51.38 23.79
CA THR A 91 -9.46 -51.48 24.52
C THR A 91 -9.52 -52.78 25.33
N PRO A 92 -8.41 -53.53 25.45
CA PRO A 92 -8.18 -54.20 26.73
C PRO A 92 -6.78 -53.95 27.27
N SER A 93 -6.76 -53.56 28.53
CA SER A 93 -5.62 -53.59 29.45
C SER A 93 -6.00 -54.50 30.61
N SER A 94 -5.22 -55.55 30.88
CA SER A 94 -4.87 -56.02 32.25
C SER A 94 -4.08 -57.34 32.24
N ASN A 95 -2.83 -57.24 32.74
CA ASN A 95 -2.14 -58.04 33.77
C ASN A 95 -2.05 -59.60 33.76
N ALA A 96 -0.79 -60.05 33.96
CA ALA A 96 -0.26 -60.95 35.01
C ALA A 96 0.30 -62.34 34.63
N ALA A 97 1.61 -62.49 34.91
CA ALA A 97 2.41 -63.65 35.41
C ALA A 97 2.42 -64.98 34.60
N ALA A 98 3.51 -65.74 34.45
CA ALA A 98 4.64 -65.99 35.34
C ALA A 98 5.85 -66.64 34.59
N SER A 99 7.05 -66.47 35.17
CA SER A 99 8.22 -67.39 35.21
C SER A 99 8.85 -67.88 33.88
N SER A 100 10.17 -67.81 33.64
CA SER A 100 11.27 -68.33 34.48
C SER A 100 12.68 -67.87 34.05
N SER A 101 13.57 -67.87 35.06
CA SER A 101 15.04 -68.05 35.07
C SER A 101 16.00 -67.00 34.47
N ALA A 102 16.67 -66.27 35.36
CA ALA A 102 18.07 -65.79 35.27
C ALA A 102 19.05 -66.96 35.65
N PRO A 103 20.42 -66.85 35.71
CA PRO A 103 21.29 -65.66 35.85
C PRO A 103 22.71 -65.82 35.17
N PRO A 104 23.87 -65.27 35.67
CA PRO A 104 24.31 -63.86 35.86
C PRO A 104 25.76 -63.55 35.35
N ASN A 105 26.14 -62.25 35.35
CA ASN A 105 27.46 -61.63 35.67
C ASN A 105 27.71 -60.40 34.78
N GLY A 106 28.24 -59.25 35.21
CA GLY A 106 28.90 -58.84 36.45
C GLY A 106 28.97 -57.30 36.53
N ALA A 107 29.52 -56.79 37.64
CA ALA A 107 29.24 -55.49 38.25
C ALA A 107 30.11 -54.27 37.84
N LYS A 108 29.63 -53.08 38.29
CA LYS A 108 30.37 -51.84 38.69
C LYS A 108 30.92 -50.97 37.53
N VAL A 109 30.87 -49.64 37.47
CA VAL A 109 31.15 -48.56 38.45
C VAL A 109 30.54 -47.22 37.97
N THR A 110 30.23 -46.31 38.90
CA THR A 110 29.67 -44.95 38.76
C THR A 110 30.74 -43.84 38.56
N VAL A 111 30.33 -42.69 37.97
CA VAL A 111 30.85 -41.29 37.95
C VAL A 111 32.13 -40.92 37.14
N PRO A 112 32.35 -39.64 36.74
CA PRO A 112 31.46 -38.55 36.25
C PRO A 112 31.99 -37.85 34.94
N SER A 113 31.22 -36.90 34.39
CA SER A 113 31.47 -36.09 33.18
C SER A 113 32.85 -35.43 33.03
N PRO A 114 33.21 -35.02 31.79
CA PRO A 114 33.93 -33.77 31.58
C PRO A 114 33.11 -32.75 30.78
N THR A 115 33.04 -31.56 31.36
CA THR A 115 32.57 -30.29 30.81
C THR A 115 33.44 -29.90 29.60
N LEU A 116 32.84 -29.73 28.43
CA LEU A 116 33.50 -29.11 27.27
C LEU A 116 32.60 -28.00 26.73
N GLY A 117 33.19 -26.81 26.66
CA GLY A 117 32.53 -25.54 26.38
C GLY A 117 31.63 -25.59 25.15
N SER A 118 30.39 -25.14 25.32
CA SER A 118 29.42 -25.01 24.23
C SER A 118 29.80 -23.84 23.33
N ALA A 119 30.77 -24.05 22.45
CA ALA A 119 30.82 -23.34 21.19
C ALA A 119 29.58 -23.82 20.39
N ALA A 120 28.48 -23.08 20.50
CA ALA A 120 27.24 -23.38 19.80
C ALA A 120 27.54 -23.63 18.32
N SER A 121 27.42 -24.89 17.90
CA SER A 121 27.79 -25.33 16.57
C SER A 121 27.02 -24.54 15.51
N SER A 122 27.64 -24.30 14.35
CA SER A 122 27.02 -23.63 13.21
C SER A 122 25.62 -24.19 12.89
N TRP A 123 25.43 -25.49 13.10
CA TRP A 123 24.15 -26.20 13.01
C TRP A 123 23.10 -25.75 14.03
N ALA A 124 23.46 -25.52 15.30
CA ALA A 124 22.54 -24.98 16.31
C ALA A 124 22.09 -23.55 15.95
N THR A 125 22.96 -22.75 15.34
CA THR A 125 22.61 -21.40 14.83
C THR A 125 21.68 -21.47 13.62
N VAL A 126 21.90 -22.41 12.68
CA VAL A 126 21.02 -22.59 11.51
C VAL A 126 19.66 -23.14 11.92
N ALA A 127 19.61 -24.15 12.80
CA ALA A 127 18.37 -24.73 13.31
C ALA A 127 17.52 -23.69 14.08
N SER A 128 18.16 -22.86 14.91
CA SER A 128 17.45 -21.80 15.65
C SER A 128 16.92 -20.68 14.75
N ARG A 129 17.61 -20.33 13.66
CA ARG A 129 17.09 -19.40 12.63
C ARG A 129 15.87 -19.96 11.90
N SER A 130 15.89 -21.24 11.56
CA SER A 130 14.75 -21.94 10.95
C SER A 130 13.53 -21.94 11.90
N ALA A 131 13.75 -22.23 13.19
CA ALA A 131 12.70 -22.21 14.20
C ALA A 131 12.07 -20.81 14.38
N LYS A 132 12.89 -19.74 14.49
CA LYS A 132 12.41 -18.35 14.58
C LYS A 132 11.62 -17.92 13.34
N ASN A 133 12.07 -18.33 12.15
CA ASN A 133 11.34 -18.07 10.90
C ASN A 133 10.00 -18.81 10.85
N LYS A 134 9.94 -20.05 11.34
CA LYS A 134 8.70 -20.83 11.44
C LYS A 134 7.69 -20.16 12.39
N LEU A 135 8.15 -19.66 13.54
CA LEU A 135 7.31 -18.91 14.49
C LEU A 135 6.75 -17.62 13.86
N ARG A 136 7.59 -16.82 13.19
CA ARG A 136 7.13 -15.61 12.48
C ARG A 136 6.13 -15.92 11.38
N ARG A 137 6.34 -16.98 10.60
CA ARG A 137 5.40 -17.43 9.57
C ARG A 137 4.06 -17.88 10.15
N ARG A 138 4.07 -18.61 11.26
CA ARG A 138 2.85 -19.03 11.97
C ARG A 138 2.08 -17.81 12.50
N ALA A 139 2.77 -16.88 13.14
CA ALA A 139 2.15 -15.65 13.62
C ALA A 139 1.61 -14.78 12.47
N ALA A 140 2.27 -14.76 11.31
CA ALA A 140 1.78 -14.08 10.11
C ALA A 140 0.53 -14.76 9.53
N ALA A 141 0.52 -16.09 9.43
CA ALA A 141 -0.63 -16.85 8.94
C ALA A 141 -1.84 -16.70 9.88
N ALA A 142 -1.62 -16.81 11.19
CA ALA A 142 -2.68 -16.67 12.20
C ALA A 142 -3.43 -15.32 12.09
N ARG A 143 -2.73 -14.24 11.75
CA ARG A 143 -3.35 -12.91 11.56
C ARG A 143 -4.37 -12.86 10.42
N GLY A 144 -4.18 -13.66 9.38
CA GLY A 144 -5.16 -13.75 8.28
C GLY A 144 -6.48 -14.39 8.70
N PHE A 145 -6.49 -15.09 9.84
CA PHE A 145 -7.67 -15.75 10.42
C PHE A 145 -8.15 -15.09 11.71
N GLN A 146 -7.47 -14.03 12.18
CA GLN A 146 -7.94 -13.24 13.31
C GLN A 146 -8.97 -12.23 12.80
N PRO A 147 -10.03 -11.95 13.59
CA PRO A 147 -10.93 -10.86 13.25
C PRO A 147 -10.13 -9.57 13.10
N VAL A 148 -10.46 -8.76 12.09
CA VAL A 148 -9.85 -7.44 11.88
C VAL A 148 -10.18 -6.55 13.08
N SER A 149 -9.28 -6.56 14.06
CA SER A 149 -9.42 -5.78 15.29
C SER A 149 -8.80 -4.41 15.09
N GLY A 150 -9.58 -3.36 15.34
CA GLY A 150 -9.17 -1.96 15.30
C GLY A 150 -9.37 -1.25 13.96
N GLU A 151 -9.05 0.05 13.96
CA GLU A 151 -9.13 0.92 12.79
C GLU A 151 -8.22 0.41 11.67
N GLN A 152 -8.79 0.28 10.47
CA GLN A 152 -8.05 -0.06 9.27
C GLN A 152 -7.56 1.23 8.61
N GLY A 153 -6.26 1.31 8.40
CA GLY A 153 -5.67 2.49 7.81
C GLY A 153 -4.16 2.37 7.66
N PHE A 154 -3.59 3.45 7.17
CA PHE A 154 -2.17 3.61 6.96
C PHE A 154 -1.72 4.89 7.64
N GLU A 155 -0.47 4.91 8.08
CA GLU A 155 0.11 6.11 8.66
C GLU A 155 1.60 6.16 8.38
N TYR A 156 2.10 7.38 8.22
CA TYR A 156 3.53 7.65 8.17
C TYR A 156 4.07 7.86 9.59
N VAL A 157 5.07 7.06 9.95
CA VAL A 157 5.87 7.29 11.17
C VAL A 157 7.17 7.96 10.76
N TYR A 158 7.45 9.13 11.33
CA TYR A 158 8.65 9.89 11.04
C TYR A 158 9.73 9.63 12.10
N ILE A 159 10.94 9.33 11.64
CA ILE A 159 12.11 9.10 12.49
C ILE A 159 13.29 9.95 12.01
N PRO A 160 14.17 10.39 12.92
CA PRO A 160 15.35 11.14 12.54
C PRO A 160 16.35 10.24 11.82
N ARG A 161 17.14 10.90 10.98
CA ARG A 161 18.23 10.34 10.20
C ARG A 161 19.46 11.21 10.42
N SER A 162 20.60 10.56 10.61
CA SER A 162 21.90 11.23 10.65
C SER A 162 22.56 11.36 9.26
N ARG A 163 22.38 10.39 8.35
CA ARG A 163 23.04 10.40 7.04
C ARG A 163 22.13 9.98 5.90
N ARG A 164 22.43 10.47 4.70
CA ARG A 164 21.80 9.99 3.46
C ARG A 164 21.98 8.48 3.37
N MET A 165 20.91 7.79 3.05
CA MET A 165 20.90 6.34 2.87
C MET A 165 19.94 6.00 1.75
N THR A 166 20.29 4.97 0.98
CA THR A 166 19.41 4.48 -0.08
C THR A 166 18.20 3.78 0.53
N TYR A 167 17.17 3.60 -0.29
CA TYR A 167 15.96 2.87 0.10
C TYR A 167 16.28 1.46 0.65
N THR A 168 17.13 0.72 -0.07
CA THR A 168 17.58 -0.62 0.31
C THR A 168 18.36 -0.61 1.61
N GLU A 169 19.20 0.39 1.82
CA GLU A 169 19.98 0.53 3.05
C GLU A 169 19.09 0.81 4.26
N ALA A 170 18.10 1.70 4.12
CA ALA A 170 17.13 1.98 5.19
C ALA A 170 16.39 0.71 5.61
N ARG A 171 15.85 -0.06 4.64
CA ARG A 171 15.18 -1.34 4.93
C ARG A 171 16.10 -2.37 5.58
N ARG A 172 17.36 -2.45 5.15
CA ARG A 172 18.36 -3.34 5.76
C ARG A 172 18.62 -2.97 7.21
N ARG A 173 18.73 -1.68 7.55
CA ARG A 173 18.93 -1.23 8.93
C ARG A 173 17.70 -1.46 9.81
N LEU A 174 16.51 -1.17 9.30
CA LEU A 174 15.25 -1.47 9.99
C LEU A 174 15.12 -2.96 10.29
N SER A 175 15.51 -3.81 9.35
CA SER A 175 15.54 -5.27 9.56
C SER A 175 16.52 -5.68 10.67
N ARG A 176 17.66 -5.00 10.81
CA ARG A 176 18.63 -5.23 11.90
C ARG A 176 18.11 -4.78 13.26
N LEU A 177 17.24 -3.77 13.29
CA LEU A 177 16.51 -3.34 14.49
C LEU A 177 15.38 -4.31 14.89
N GLY A 178 15.14 -5.36 14.11
CA GLY A 178 14.05 -6.32 14.35
C GLY A 178 12.71 -5.90 13.76
N VAL A 179 12.68 -4.82 12.96
CA VAL A 179 11.46 -4.40 12.25
C VAL A 179 11.21 -5.36 11.09
N ASP A 180 9.96 -5.79 10.96
CA ASP A 180 9.51 -6.64 9.87
C ASP A 180 9.52 -5.86 8.55
N SER A 181 10.53 -6.06 7.70
CA SER A 181 10.66 -5.31 6.43
C SER A 181 9.45 -5.43 5.48
N TRP A 182 8.68 -6.52 5.58
CA TRP A 182 7.47 -6.78 4.79
C TRP A 182 6.25 -6.00 5.29
N ARG A 183 6.30 -5.44 6.52
CA ARG A 183 5.25 -4.60 7.09
C ARG A 183 5.47 -3.10 6.86
N ILE A 184 6.67 -2.73 6.42
CA ILE A 184 6.97 -1.38 5.98
C ILE A 184 6.59 -1.30 4.50
N LEU A 185 5.50 -0.61 4.20
CA LEU A 185 4.95 -0.49 2.86
C LEU A 185 5.86 0.37 1.99
N ASP A 186 6.24 1.54 2.49
CA ASP A 186 7.16 2.44 1.81
C ASP A 186 8.13 3.12 2.79
N VAL A 187 9.26 3.58 2.24
CA VAL A 187 10.27 4.38 2.93
C VAL A 187 10.47 5.65 2.11
N CYS A 188 9.99 6.77 2.63
CA CYS A 188 10.09 8.07 1.99
C CYS A 188 11.03 9.01 2.77
N TYR A 189 11.57 10.01 2.10
CA TYR A 189 12.52 10.95 2.69
C TYR A 189 12.00 12.38 2.52
N PRO A 190 11.13 12.82 3.45
CA PRO A 190 10.44 14.10 3.30
C PRO A 190 11.34 15.31 3.53
N ALA A 191 12.35 15.17 4.39
CA ALA A 191 13.35 16.20 4.66
C ALA A 191 14.75 15.58 4.71
N HIS A 192 15.78 16.42 4.73
CA HIS A 192 17.18 15.98 4.71
C HIS A 192 17.55 15.06 5.90
N SER A 193 16.99 15.34 7.08
CA SER A 193 17.27 14.66 8.35
C SER A 193 16.13 13.73 8.80
N VAL A 194 15.14 13.46 7.95
CA VAL A 194 13.94 12.70 8.33
C VAL A 194 13.69 11.52 7.40
N VAL A 195 13.20 10.43 7.96
CA VAL A 195 12.68 9.26 7.25
C VAL A 195 11.21 9.08 7.61
N GLY A 196 10.35 9.01 6.60
CA GLY A 196 8.97 8.56 6.77
C GLY A 196 8.86 7.08 6.45
N LEU A 197 8.22 6.33 7.35
CA LEU A 197 7.91 4.91 7.19
C LEU A 197 6.40 4.74 7.06
N LEU A 198 5.94 4.27 5.90
CA LEU A 198 4.52 3.97 5.72
C LEU A 198 4.22 2.59 6.28
N VAL A 199 3.30 2.50 7.25
CA VAL A 199 2.89 1.25 7.89
C VAL A 199 1.38 1.16 8.03
N HIS A 200 0.88 -0.07 8.20
CA HIS A 200 -0.48 -0.28 8.67
C HIS A 200 -0.65 0.21 10.10
N LEU A 201 -1.80 0.81 10.39
CA LEU A 201 -2.15 1.34 11.72
C LEU A 201 -1.99 0.28 12.82
N GLN A 202 -2.45 -0.95 12.56
CA GLN A 202 -2.32 -2.09 13.47
C GLN A 202 -0.87 -2.46 13.81
N TYR A 203 0.11 -2.11 12.96
CA TYR A 203 1.53 -2.38 13.20
C TYR A 203 2.25 -1.22 13.89
N LYS A 204 1.72 -0.01 13.82
CA LYS A 204 2.30 1.19 14.45
C LYS A 204 2.72 0.96 15.92
N PRO A 205 1.88 0.45 16.84
CA PRO A 205 2.29 0.29 18.25
C PRO A 205 3.47 -0.68 18.41
N ALA A 206 3.53 -1.73 17.61
CA ALA A 206 4.65 -2.67 17.61
C ALA A 206 5.93 -2.03 17.02
N LEU A 207 5.80 -1.18 15.99
CA LEU A 207 6.92 -0.42 15.45
C LEU A 207 7.47 0.58 16.48
N LEU A 208 6.59 1.36 17.13
CA LEU A 208 6.97 2.31 18.17
C LEU A 208 7.71 1.62 19.32
N SER A 209 7.21 0.47 19.78
CA SER A 209 7.88 -0.33 20.81
C SER A 209 9.29 -0.79 20.41
N LEU A 210 9.52 -1.07 19.12
CA LEU A 210 10.85 -1.45 18.62
C LEU A 210 11.79 -0.25 18.52
N LEU A 211 11.27 0.91 18.10
CA LEU A 211 12.03 2.16 18.03
C LEU A 211 12.43 2.64 19.43
N GLU A 212 11.52 2.57 20.39
CA GLU A 212 11.75 2.91 21.80
C GLU A 212 12.84 2.01 22.41
N LYS A 213 12.77 0.69 22.17
CA LYS A 213 13.83 -0.26 22.57
C LYS A 213 15.20 0.11 21.99
N ALA A 214 15.21 0.68 20.79
CA ALA A 214 16.42 1.15 20.12
C ALA A 214 16.84 2.57 20.51
N LYS A 215 16.10 3.26 21.40
CA LYS A 215 16.28 4.67 21.79
C LYS A 215 16.23 5.63 20.60
N ILE A 216 15.43 5.31 19.60
CA ILE A 216 15.21 6.17 18.43
C ILE A 216 13.95 7.00 18.71
N PRO A 217 14.03 8.34 18.77
CA PRO A 217 12.85 9.16 18.99
C PRO A 217 11.98 9.20 17.73
N THR A 218 10.67 9.31 17.92
CA THR A 218 9.71 9.56 16.84
C THR A 218 9.38 11.04 16.73
N LEU A 219 9.10 11.49 15.51
CA LEU A 219 8.77 12.88 15.21
C LEU A 219 7.27 12.99 14.98
N ASP A 220 6.50 13.14 16.05
CA ASP A 220 5.04 13.14 15.99
C ASP A 220 4.48 14.47 15.46
N THR A 221 5.24 15.57 15.59
CA THR A 221 4.85 16.92 15.15
C THR A 221 5.39 17.29 13.76
N PHE A 222 5.98 16.34 13.04
CA PHE A 222 6.59 16.62 11.74
C PHE A 222 5.53 16.73 10.64
N ASP A 223 5.45 17.90 9.99
CA ASP A 223 4.60 18.09 8.81
C ASP A 223 5.42 17.99 7.51
N PRO A 224 5.21 16.97 6.66
CA PRO A 224 5.92 16.83 5.39
C PRO A 224 5.64 17.93 4.36
N LEU A 225 4.62 18.76 4.57
CA LEU A 225 4.24 19.88 3.69
C LEU A 225 4.73 21.24 4.19
N ASP A 226 5.40 21.31 5.34
CA ASP A 226 5.94 22.56 5.85
C ASP A 226 7.03 23.11 4.89
N PRO A 227 6.90 24.36 4.40
CA PRO A 227 7.90 24.98 3.52
C PRO A 227 9.30 25.06 4.17
N ALA A 228 9.43 24.99 5.50
CA ALA A 228 10.72 24.96 6.19
C ALA A 228 11.52 23.68 5.91
N ASN A 229 10.85 22.57 5.56
CA ASN A 229 11.50 21.29 5.27
C ASN A 229 12.23 21.27 3.92
N LEU A 230 11.95 22.25 3.05
CA LEU A 230 12.65 22.42 1.77
C LEU A 230 14.04 23.02 2.00
N ALA A 231 15.03 22.14 2.13
CA ALA A 231 16.43 22.49 2.42
C ALA A 231 17.30 22.72 1.15
N ASP A 232 16.72 22.70 -0.05
CA ASP A 232 17.47 22.93 -1.29
C ASP A 232 17.83 24.43 -1.40
N PRO A 233 19.14 24.77 -1.54
CA PRO A 233 19.61 26.15 -1.69
C PRO A 233 18.88 26.96 -2.76
N LYS A 234 18.38 26.30 -3.81
CA LYS A 234 17.64 26.96 -4.91
C LYS A 234 16.36 27.65 -4.46
N PHE A 235 15.77 27.22 -3.35
CA PHE A 235 14.51 27.76 -2.83
C PHE A 235 14.72 28.68 -1.62
N GLN A 236 15.96 29.01 -1.26
CA GLN A 236 16.27 29.91 -0.14
C GLN A 236 15.86 31.36 -0.42
N SER A 237 15.96 31.80 -1.67
CA SER A 237 15.59 33.15 -2.10
C SER A 237 14.14 33.28 -2.60
N VAL A 238 13.38 32.20 -2.52
CA VAL A 238 12.03 32.08 -3.08
C VAL A 238 10.98 32.44 -2.03
N SER A 239 9.84 33.00 -2.46
CA SER A 239 8.73 33.38 -1.57
C SER A 239 8.16 32.16 -0.81
N ALA A 240 7.54 32.41 0.35
CA ALA A 240 6.96 31.33 1.16
C ALA A 240 5.85 30.56 0.43
N GLU A 241 5.09 31.23 -0.44
CA GLU A 241 4.02 30.64 -1.25
C GLU A 241 4.58 29.69 -2.31
N GLU A 242 5.59 30.13 -3.06
CA GLU A 242 6.26 29.30 -4.06
C GLU A 242 6.95 28.09 -3.43
N ARG A 243 7.53 28.26 -2.23
CA ARG A 243 8.08 27.14 -1.44
C ARG A 243 7.01 26.14 -1.03
N SER A 244 5.85 26.62 -0.61
CA SER A 244 4.69 25.80 -0.21
C SER A 244 4.12 25.01 -1.40
N HIS A 245 4.04 25.65 -2.56
CA HIS A 245 3.64 24.97 -3.80
C HIS A 245 4.67 23.91 -4.21
N ALA A 246 5.96 24.25 -4.17
CA ALA A 246 7.04 23.32 -4.52
C ALA A 246 7.07 22.09 -3.59
N ILE A 247 6.94 22.26 -2.27
CA ILE A 247 6.94 21.13 -1.33
C ILE A 247 5.72 20.23 -1.54
N SER A 248 4.55 20.80 -1.88
CA SER A 248 3.35 20.03 -2.25
C SER A 248 3.60 19.16 -3.48
N LEU A 249 4.12 19.74 -4.57
CA LEU A 249 4.45 18.99 -5.79
C LEU A 249 5.47 17.87 -5.53
N ILE A 250 6.49 18.14 -4.72
CA ILE A 250 7.49 17.14 -4.33
C ILE A 250 6.86 16.04 -3.47
N ASN A 251 5.89 16.36 -2.62
CA ASN A 251 5.16 15.38 -1.83
C ASN A 251 4.25 14.50 -2.69
N ASP A 252 3.59 15.07 -3.70
CA ASP A 252 2.75 14.33 -4.65
C ASP A 252 3.58 13.38 -5.51
N ASP A 253 4.73 13.83 -6.00
CA ASP A 253 5.67 12.99 -6.74
C ASP A 253 6.22 11.84 -5.88
N ARG A 254 6.53 12.12 -4.61
CA ARG A 254 6.92 11.08 -3.64
C ARG A 254 5.81 10.05 -3.45
N SER A 255 4.58 10.51 -3.29
CA SER A 255 3.39 9.67 -3.12
C SER A 255 3.15 8.78 -4.35
N ARG A 256 3.26 9.35 -5.56
CA ARG A 256 3.18 8.60 -6.82
C ARG A 256 4.24 7.49 -6.89
N LYS A 257 5.50 7.84 -6.63
CA LYS A 257 6.62 6.87 -6.61
C LYS A 257 6.45 5.79 -5.54
N ALA A 258 5.83 6.11 -4.41
CA ALA A 258 5.50 5.12 -3.39
C ALA A 258 4.47 4.12 -3.92
N LEU A 259 3.41 4.60 -4.59
CA LEU A 259 2.37 3.75 -5.18
C LEU A 259 2.90 2.84 -6.28
N GLU A 260 3.80 3.33 -7.15
CA GLU A 260 4.44 2.53 -8.21
C GLU A 260 5.24 1.33 -7.68
N ARG A 261 5.80 1.45 -6.47
CA ARG A 261 6.59 0.37 -5.85
C ARG A 261 5.73 -0.65 -5.11
N LEU A 262 4.49 -0.31 -4.79
CA LEU A 262 3.58 -1.17 -4.04
C LEU A 262 2.89 -2.16 -4.97
N ARG A 263 2.54 -3.33 -4.43
CA ARG A 263 1.71 -4.30 -5.16
C ARG A 263 0.31 -3.74 -5.34
N TYR A 264 -0.31 -4.01 -6.49
CA TYR A 264 -1.59 -3.43 -6.91
C TYR A 264 -2.68 -3.40 -5.81
N PRO A 265 -2.99 -4.48 -5.08
CA PRO A 265 -4.05 -4.45 -4.06
C PRO A 265 -3.73 -3.51 -2.88
N VAL A 266 -2.46 -3.45 -2.50
CA VAL A 266 -1.98 -2.58 -1.42
C VAL A 266 -1.90 -1.13 -1.91
N ALA A 267 -1.42 -0.93 -3.14
CA ALA A 267 -1.35 0.38 -3.78
C ALA A 267 -2.73 1.03 -3.87
N LEU A 268 -3.78 0.28 -4.23
CA LEU A 268 -5.16 0.79 -4.28
C LEU A 268 -5.67 1.24 -2.90
N SER A 269 -5.32 0.50 -1.84
CA SER A 269 -5.74 0.83 -0.49
C SER A 269 -5.00 2.06 0.04
N VAL A 270 -3.69 2.13 -0.24
CA VAL A 270 -2.85 3.28 0.12
C VAL A 270 -3.23 4.52 -0.69
N SER A 271 -3.58 4.39 -1.97
CA SER A 271 -3.99 5.53 -2.80
C SER A 271 -5.28 6.17 -2.31
N ARG A 272 -6.26 5.37 -1.86
CA ARG A 272 -7.48 5.87 -1.21
C ARG A 272 -7.16 6.67 0.06
N TYR A 273 -6.24 6.17 0.87
CA TYR A 273 -5.77 6.88 2.08
C TYR A 273 -5.09 8.21 1.72
N LEU A 274 -4.17 8.21 0.75
CA LEU A 274 -3.49 9.42 0.32
C LEU A 274 -4.47 10.45 -0.28
N LEU A 275 -5.47 9.99 -1.03
CA LEU A 275 -6.52 10.85 -1.56
C LEU A 275 -7.38 11.45 -0.45
N ALA A 276 -7.79 10.66 0.55
CA ALA A 276 -8.54 11.15 1.69
C ALA A 276 -7.75 12.23 2.45
N GLN A 277 -6.46 12.00 2.70
CA GLN A 277 -5.57 12.99 3.30
C GLN A 277 -5.44 14.27 2.45
N ALA A 278 -5.36 14.15 1.12
CA ALA A 278 -5.28 15.30 0.24
C ALA A 278 -6.59 16.12 0.25
N LEU A 279 -7.75 15.45 0.30
CA LEU A 279 -9.07 16.09 0.36
C LEU A 279 -9.31 16.81 1.68
N GLU A 280 -8.99 16.18 2.81
CA GLU A 280 -9.04 16.81 4.13
C GLU A 280 -8.20 18.08 4.16
N LYS A 281 -7.00 18.03 3.58
CA LYS A 281 -6.07 19.17 3.54
C LYS A 281 -6.52 20.27 2.57
N HIS A 282 -7.09 19.93 1.41
CA HIS A 282 -7.68 20.91 0.49
C HIS A 282 -8.92 21.59 1.09
N PHE A 283 -9.71 20.87 1.88
CA PHE A 283 -10.82 21.44 2.64
C PHE A 283 -10.33 22.41 3.72
N VAL A 284 -9.31 22.03 4.49
CA VAL A 284 -8.71 22.89 5.53
C VAL A 284 -8.04 24.13 4.92
N LEU A 285 -7.33 24.00 3.80
CA LEU A 285 -6.76 25.16 3.09
C LEU A 285 -7.86 26.12 2.61
N ASN A 286 -8.95 25.61 2.03
CA ASN A 286 -10.07 26.46 1.60
C ASN A 286 -10.77 27.13 2.78
N VAL A 287 -10.95 26.44 3.92
CA VAL A 287 -11.55 27.04 5.12
C VAL A 287 -10.64 28.13 5.71
N ILE A 288 -9.32 27.92 5.71
CA ILE A 288 -8.36 28.94 6.19
C ILE A 288 -8.34 30.15 5.25
N ILE A 289 -8.35 29.93 3.93
CA ILE A 289 -8.41 31.02 2.93
C ILE A 289 -9.73 31.78 3.03
N MET A 290 -10.87 31.08 3.21
CA MET A 290 -12.18 31.70 3.38
C MET A 290 -12.35 32.44 4.71
N ASN A 291 -11.52 32.15 5.72
CA ASN A 291 -11.50 32.86 7.01
C ASN A 291 -10.45 34.01 7.05
N LEU A 292 -9.63 34.16 6.00
CA LEU A 292 -8.65 35.25 5.85
C LEU A 292 -9.15 36.39 4.93
N PHE A 293 -10.37 36.30 4.41
CA PHE A 293 -11.08 37.34 3.67
C PHE A 293 -12.43 37.62 4.33
#